data_AF-A0A950NQD9-F1
#
_entry.id   AF-A0A950NQD9-F1
#
_cell.length_a   1.000
_cell.length_b   1.000
_cell.length_c   1.000
_cell.angle_alpha   90.00
_cell.angle_beta   90.00
_cell.angle_gamma   90.00
#
_symmetry.space_group_name_H-M   'P 1'
#
loop_
_entity.id
_entity.type
_entity.pdbx_description
1 polymer ?
#
loop_
_entity_poly.entity_id
_entity_poly.type
_entity_poly.pdbx_seq_one_letter_code
_entity_poly.pdbx_strand_id
1 'polypeptide(L)'
;HEPFDRAKIVAGIERASKNPDPATIDIIAAEVEEELRKRGAEVTSDQVGLAVLERLRGVDPVASVRFASVYKGFEDLSDFERELGMLQKTTAPKPPPPAGA
;
A
#
# COMPACT_ATOMS: atom_id res chain seq x y z
N HIS A 1 13.65 -10.35 -15.81
CA HIS A 1 13.47 -9.02 -15.21
C HIS A 1 12.76 -8.16 -16.24
N GLU A 2 11.54 -7.72 -15.93
CA GLU A 2 10.83 -6.72 -16.72
C GLU A 2 11.14 -5.34 -16.12
N PRO A 3 11.31 -4.29 -16.94
CA PRO A 3 11.38 -2.93 -16.40
C PRO A 3 10.14 -2.63 -15.56
N PHE A 4 10.34 -1.80 -14.54
CA PHE A 4 9.28 -1.28 -13.69
C PHE A 4 8.15 -0.66 -14.52
N ASP A 5 6.90 -1.01 -14.18
CA ASP A 5 5.71 -0.49 -14.85
C ASP A 5 4.76 0.14 -13.82
N ARG A 6 4.65 1.47 -13.86
CA ARG A 6 3.75 2.27 -13.03
C ARG A 6 2.30 1.81 -13.13
N ALA A 7 1.85 1.34 -14.30
CA ALA A 7 0.47 0.90 -14.50
C ALA A 7 0.13 -0.31 -13.62
N LYS A 8 1.10 -1.18 -13.32
CA LYS A 8 0.91 -2.34 -12.43
C LYS A 8 0.72 -1.91 -10.98
N ILE A 9 1.39 -0.85 -10.52
CA ILE A 9 1.14 -0.29 -9.18
C ILE A 9 -0.29 0.24 -9.09
N VAL A 10 -0.66 1.10 -10.04
CA VAL A 10 -1.98 1.75 -10.05
C VAL A 10 -3.06 0.69 -10.01
N ALA A 11 -2.99 -0.31 -10.89
CA ALA A 11 -3.95 -1.41 -10.93
C ALA A 11 -3.97 -2.24 -9.62
N GLY A 12 -2.83 -2.43 -8.96
CA GLY A 12 -2.74 -3.11 -7.68
C GLY A 12 -3.42 -2.34 -6.54
N ILE A 13 -3.18 -1.03 -6.47
CA ILE A 13 -3.79 -0.14 -5.47
C ILE A 13 -5.30 -0.03 -5.70
N GLU A 14 -5.72 0.14 -6.95
CA GLU A 14 -7.13 0.21 -7.34
C GLU A 14 -7.89 -1.04 -6.91
N ARG A 15 -7.34 -2.23 -7.17
CA ARG A 15 -7.95 -3.51 -6.76
C ARG A 15 -8.06 -3.67 -5.25
N ALA A 16 -7.09 -3.16 -4.51
CA ALA A 16 -7.10 -3.21 -3.05
C ALA A 16 -8.08 -2.19 -2.43
N SER A 17 -8.41 -1.13 -3.15
CA SER A 17 -9.20 -0.01 -2.66
C SER A 17 -10.67 -0.16 -3.04
N LYS A 18 -11.59 0.21 -2.13
CA LYS A 18 -13.03 0.09 -2.41
C LYS A 18 -13.56 1.19 -3.34
N ASN A 19 -13.10 2.43 -3.13
CA ASN A 19 -13.41 3.62 -3.93
C ASN A 19 -12.22 4.59 -3.76
N PRO A 20 -11.05 4.28 -4.34
CA PRO A 20 -9.89 5.12 -4.16
C PRO A 20 -10.11 6.48 -4.82
N ASP A 21 -9.60 7.54 -4.19
CA ASP A 21 -9.43 8.82 -4.86
C ASP A 21 -8.32 8.69 -5.92
N PRO A 22 -8.60 8.95 -7.22
CA PRO A 22 -7.61 8.79 -8.28
C PRO A 22 -6.34 9.60 -8.05
N ALA A 23 -6.46 10.82 -7.53
CA ALA A 23 -5.31 11.68 -7.24
C ALA A 23 -4.40 11.05 -6.17
N THR A 24 -5.00 10.45 -5.14
CA THR A 24 -4.27 9.72 -4.10
C THR A 24 -3.50 8.52 -4.67
N ILE A 25 -4.09 7.74 -5.59
CA ILE A 25 -3.39 6.62 -6.25
C ILE A 25 -2.19 7.12 -7.05
N ASP A 26 -2.39 8.19 -7.82
CA ASP A 26 -1.34 8.76 -8.65
C ASP A 26 -0.17 9.28 -7.82
N ILE A 27 -0.45 9.90 -6.67
CA ILE A 27 0.55 10.34 -5.69
C ILE A 27 1.35 9.13 -5.16
N ILE A 28 0.67 8.09 -4.67
CA ILE A 28 1.35 6.89 -4.16
C ILE A 28 2.24 6.27 -5.25
N ALA A 29 1.73 6.13 -6.47
CA ALA A 29 2.48 5.57 -7.59
C ALA A 29 3.74 6.40 -7.93
N ALA A 30 3.61 7.73 -7.94
CA ALA A 30 4.73 8.63 -8.19
C ALA A 30 5.80 8.56 -7.08
N GLU A 31 5.40 8.51 -5.82
CA GLU A 31 6.32 8.40 -4.69
C GLU A 31 7.06 7.06 -4.66
N VAL A 32 6.39 5.97 -5.06
CA VAL A 32 7.03 4.64 -5.20
C VAL A 32 8.04 4.68 -6.34
N GLU A 33 7.65 5.21 -7.50
CA GLU A 33 8.56 5.35 -8.65
C GLU A 33 9.80 6.18 -8.30
N GLU A 34 9.62 7.31 -7.59
CA GLU A 34 10.74 8.14 -7.15
C GLU A 34 11.67 7.41 -6.18
N GLU A 35 11.14 6.65 -5.23
CA GLU A 35 11.94 5.85 -4.30
C GLU A 35 12.74 4.76 -5.04
N LEU A 36 12.09 4.03 -5.94
CA LEU A 36 12.72 2.95 -6.69
C LEU A 36 13.82 3.49 -7.61
N ARG A 37 13.58 4.63 -8.26
CA ARG A 37 14.60 5.34 -9.06
C ARG A 37 15.83 5.73 -8.24
N LYS A 38 15.66 6.09 -6.96
CA LYS A 38 16.77 6.41 -6.04
C LYS A 38 17.59 5.17 -5.66
N ARG A 39 17.00 3.97 -5.68
CA ARG A 39 17.67 2.70 -5.31
C ARG A 39 18.57 2.12 -6.41
N GLY A 40 18.36 2.48 -7.68
CA GLY A 40 19.20 2.05 -8.80
C GLY A 40 18.51 1.09 -9.78
N ALA A 41 19.29 0.42 -10.64
CA ALA A 41 18.78 -0.22 -11.86
C ALA A 41 18.05 -1.56 -11.66
N GLU A 42 18.27 -2.27 -10.54
CA GLU A 42 17.58 -3.54 -10.26
C GLU A 42 16.52 -3.34 -9.18
N VAL A 43 15.26 -3.29 -9.63
CA VAL A 43 14.08 -3.21 -8.77
C VAL A 43 13.31 -4.52 -8.85
N THR A 44 13.15 -5.17 -7.70
CA THR A 44 12.37 -6.41 -7.56
C THR A 44 10.89 -6.12 -7.31
N SER A 45 10.02 -7.07 -7.66
CA SER A 45 8.58 -6.99 -7.35
C SER A 45 8.32 -6.85 -5.84
N ASP A 46 9.17 -7.47 -5.02
CA ASP A 46 9.07 -7.39 -3.57
C ASP A 46 9.35 -5.97 -3.05
N GLN A 47 10.36 -5.30 -3.61
CA GLN A 47 10.64 -3.90 -3.28
C GLN A 47 9.48 -2.98 -3.66
N VAL A 48 8.87 -3.23 -4.84
CA VAL A 48 7.69 -2.47 -5.29
C VAL A 48 6.51 -2.69 -4.35
N GLY A 49 6.18 -3.95 -4.06
CA GLY A 49 5.05 -4.30 -3.21
C GLY A 49 5.19 -3.76 -1.79
N LEU A 50 6.41 -3.81 -1.23
CA LEU A 50 6.70 -3.21 0.06
C LEU A 50 6.52 -1.68 0.04
N ALA A 51 7.08 -1.00 -0.96
CA ALA A 51 7.00 0.46 -1.07
C ALA A 51 5.55 0.96 -1.24
N VAL A 52 4.73 0.22 -2.02
CA VAL A 52 3.29 0.49 -2.15
C VAL A 52 2.59 0.27 -0.82
N LEU A 53 2.86 -0.85 -0.14
CA LEU A 53 2.22 -1.20 1.12
C LEU A 53 2.49 -0.16 2.21
N GLU A 54 3.72 0.31 2.34
CA GLU A 54 4.12 1.33 3.33
C GLU A 54 3.35 2.64 3.15
N ARG A 55 3.20 3.13 1.92
CA ARG A 55 2.45 4.36 1.61
C ARG A 55 0.96 4.17 1.76
N LEU A 56 0.43 3.09 1.19
CA LEU A 56 -0.99 2.78 1.25
C LEU A 56 -1.46 2.62 2.70
N ARG A 57 -0.61 2.09 3.58
CA ARG A 57 -0.89 1.98 5.02
C ARG A 57 -1.12 3.32 5.71
N GLY A 58 -0.39 4.37 5.32
CA GLY A 58 -0.58 5.73 5.86
C GLY A 58 -1.86 6.40 5.35
N VAL A 59 -2.35 5.99 4.18
CA VAL A 59 -3.50 6.59 3.50
C VAL A 59 -4.80 5.87 3.84
N ASP A 60 -4.82 4.55 3.65
CA ASP A 60 -5.96 3.68 3.90
C ASP A 60 -5.45 2.34 4.48
N PRO A 61 -5.44 2.21 5.82
CA PRO A 61 -5.02 0.99 6.49
C PRO A 61 -5.81 -0.25 6.03
N VAL A 62 -7.09 -0.12 5.70
CA VAL A 62 -7.92 -1.25 5.27
C VAL A 62 -7.55 -1.69 3.85
N ALA A 63 -7.36 -0.75 2.93
CA ALA A 63 -6.83 -1.06 1.60
C ALA A 63 -5.43 -1.68 1.68
N SER A 64 -4.60 -1.22 2.62
CA SER A 64 -3.25 -1.81 2.82
C SER A 64 -3.31 -3.29 3.22
N VAL A 65 -4.25 -3.73 4.06
CA VAL A 65 -4.42 -5.16 4.40
C VAL A 65 -4.85 -5.96 3.17
N ARG A 66 -5.79 -5.44 2.37
CA ARG A 66 -6.24 -6.11 1.14
C ARG A 66 -5.14 -6.20 0.09
N PHE A 67 -4.32 -5.17 -0.02
CA PHE A 67 -3.14 -5.20 -0.87
C PHE A 67 -2.14 -6.25 -0.36
N ALA A 68 -1.85 -6.23 0.94
CA ALA A 68 -0.96 -7.19 1.59
C ALA A 68 -1.43 -8.64 1.40
N SER A 69 -2.73 -8.91 1.44
CA SER A 69 -3.24 -10.28 1.31
C SER A 69 -2.93 -10.90 -0.06
N VAL A 70 -2.95 -10.08 -1.11
CA VAL A 70 -2.56 -10.53 -2.46
C VAL A 70 -1.04 -10.56 -2.60
N TYR A 71 -0.37 -9.48 -2.22
CA TYR A 71 1.07 -9.31 -2.41
C TYR A 71 1.89 -10.33 -1.60
N LYS A 72 1.54 -10.56 -0.33
CA LYS A 72 2.23 -11.50 0.55
C LYS A 72 1.68 -12.92 0.49
N GLY A 73 0.67 -13.16 -0.37
CA GLY A 73 0.05 -14.47 -0.55
C GLY A 73 -0.55 -15.02 0.75
N PHE A 74 -1.53 -14.32 1.34
CA PHE A 74 -2.20 -14.82 2.53
C PHE A 74 -2.97 -16.09 2.18
N GLU A 75 -2.80 -17.13 2.99
CA GLU A 75 -3.44 -18.43 2.82
C GLU A 75 -4.46 -18.69 3.94
N ASP A 76 -4.22 -18.15 5.14
CA ASP A 76 -5.06 -18.40 6.30
C ASP A 76 -5.30 -17.17 7.19
N LEU A 77 -6.14 -17.36 8.22
CA LEU A 77 -6.54 -16.30 9.14
C LEU A 77 -5.35 -15.71 9.92
N SER A 78 -4.35 -16.54 10.23
CA SER A 78 -3.14 -16.14 10.96
C SER A 78 -2.31 -15.12 10.19
N ASP A 79 -2.37 -15.15 8.85
CA ASP A 79 -1.73 -14.13 8.01
C ASP A 79 -2.37 -12.75 8.19
N PHE A 80 -3.71 -12.72 8.29
CA PHE A 80 -4.44 -11.50 8.59
C PHE A 80 -4.14 -11.00 10.00
N GLU A 81 -4.14 -11.89 11.01
CA GLU A 81 -3.82 -11.53 12.40
C GLU A 81 -2.42 -10.92 12.51
N ARG A 82 -1.43 -11.51 11.83
CA ARG A 82 -0.06 -11.00 11.76
C ARG A 82 -0.01 -9.60 11.16
N GLU A 83 -0.72 -9.36 10.05
CA GLU A 83 -0.72 -8.06 9.40
C GLU A 83 -1.46 -6.99 10.22
N LEU A 84 -2.61 -7.34 10.82
CA LEU A 84 -3.36 -6.45 11.71
C LEU A 84 -2.55 -6.06 12.95
N GLY A 85 -1.81 -7.00 13.53
CA GLY A 85 -0.90 -6.73 14.65
C GLY A 85 0.22 -5.75 14.28
N MET A 86 0.70 -5.78 13.04
CA MET A 86 1.66 -4.78 12.53
C MET A 86 1.03 -3.40 12.39
N LEU A 87 -0.22 -3.32 11.92
CA LEU A 87 -0.95 -2.05 11.78
C LEU A 87 -1.20 -1.34 13.11
N GLN A 88 -1.63 -2.08 14.14
CA GLN A 88 -1.91 -1.52 15.46
C GLN A 88 -0.68 -0.86 16.10
N LYS A 89 0.54 -1.27 15.73
CA LYS A 89 1.79 -0.65 16.18
C LYS A 89 2.12 0.65 15.44
N THR A 90 1.58 0.85 14.23
CA THR A 90 1.86 2.01 13.38
C THR A 90 0.80 3.10 13.50
N THR A 91 -0.46 2.75 13.80
CA THR A 91 -1.55 3.72 13.91
C THR A 91 -1.78 4.14 15.37
N ALA A 92 -1.20 5.28 15.79
CA ALA A 92 -1.84 6.07 16.84
C ALA A 92 -3.25 6.49 16.33
N PRO A 93 -4.27 6.58 17.19
CA PRO A 93 -5.65 6.73 16.73
C PRO A 93 -5.83 8.05 15.96
N LYS A 94 -6.43 7.97 14.77
CA LYS A 94 -6.90 9.14 14.01
C LYS A 94 -7.84 9.93 14.93
N PRO A 95 -7.59 11.24 15.20
CA PRO A 95 -8.46 12.02 16.06
C PRO A 95 -9.89 11.98 15.48
N PRO A 96 -10.92 11.93 16.34
CA PRO A 96 -12.30 11.90 15.87
C PRO A 96 -12.57 13.12 14.97
N PRO A 97 -13.42 12.98 13.94
CA PRO A 97 -13.80 14.12 13.11
C PRO A 97 -14.34 15.25 14.00
N PRO A 98 -14.08 16.53 13.69
CA PRO A 98 -14.56 17.64 14.49
C PRO A 98 -16.09 17.55 14.58
N ALA A 99 -16.60 17.48 15.80
CA ALA A 99 -18.02 17.53 16.06
C ALA A 99 -18.53 18.95 15.76
N GLY A 100 -19.37 19.09 14.75
CA GLY A 100 -20.25 20.24 14.58
C GLY A 100 -19.85 21.21 13.46
N ALA A 101 -20.71 21.26 12.45
CA ALA A 101 -21.25 22.51 11.93
C ALA A 101 -22.75 22.52 12.26
#